data_AF-A0A0Q8VQ03-F1
#
_entry.id   AF-A0A0Q8VQ03-F1
#
_cell.length_a   1.000
_cell.length_b   1.000
_cell.length_c   1.000
_cell.angle_alpha   90.00
_cell.angle_beta   90.00
_cell.angle_gamma   90.00
#
_symmetry.space_group_name_H-M   'P 1'
#
loop_
_entity.id
_entity.type
_entity.pdbx_description
1 polymer ?
#
loop_
_entity_poly.entity_id
_entity_poly.type
_entity_poly.pdbx_seq_one_letter_code
_entity_poly.pdbx_strand_id
1 'polypeptide(L)'
;MHAPVPTPPRIPQRALVAGTPGPLLTGALERLAATLDLPLVPLDGLAGEDLVRLAEFEGWVTTADRYDARAALLPRADLVVVVLTEEPGTLRSLVRRTVRRMRSEVPEVDLAWVEALAVTRPTLPVVRLVGAEAVDAWLASVS
;
A
#
# COMPACT_ATOMS: atom_id res chain seq x y z
N MET A 1 12.78 35.61 -19.12
CA MET A 1 11.87 34.91 -18.18
C MET A 1 11.83 33.45 -18.60
N HIS A 2 12.57 32.57 -17.92
CA HIS A 2 12.48 31.13 -18.18
C HIS A 2 11.24 30.58 -17.47
N ALA A 3 10.33 29.97 -18.23
CA ALA A 3 9.25 29.18 -17.65
C ALA A 3 9.87 27.98 -16.90
N PRO A 4 9.36 27.60 -15.71
CA PRO A 4 9.84 26.40 -15.02
C PRO A 4 9.60 25.18 -15.92
N VAL A 5 10.65 24.40 -16.13
CA VAL A 5 10.55 23.11 -16.84
C VAL A 5 9.64 22.20 -16.03
N PRO A 6 8.57 21.63 -16.61
CA PRO A 6 7.73 20.68 -15.89
C PRO A 6 8.60 19.50 -15.46
N THR A 7 8.63 19.24 -14.15
CA THR A 7 9.32 18.06 -13.61
C THR A 7 8.62 16.82 -14.19
N PRO A 8 9.35 15.86 -14.78
CA PRO A 8 8.72 14.64 -15.28
C PRO A 8 7.94 13.98 -14.13
N PRO A 9 6.78 13.35 -14.40
CA PRO A 9 6.06 12.60 -13.39
C PRO A 9 7.02 11.56 -12.80
N ARG A 10 7.33 11.70 -11.50
CA ARG A 10 8.27 10.81 -10.84
C ARG A 10 7.60 9.45 -10.67
N ILE A 11 8.18 8.43 -11.31
CA ILE A 11 7.84 7.04 -11.03
C ILE A 11 8.08 6.83 -9.53
N PRO A 12 7.09 6.37 -8.76
CA PRO A 12 7.22 6.21 -7.32
C PRO A 12 8.33 5.20 -7.01
N GLN A 13 9.23 5.55 -6.09
CA GLN A 13 10.38 4.69 -5.75
C GLN A 13 10.16 4.00 -4.40
N ARG A 14 9.34 4.57 -3.52
CA ARG A 14 9.06 4.03 -2.19
C ARG A 14 7.56 3.80 -2.01
N ALA A 15 7.12 2.55 -2.08
CA ALA A 15 5.70 2.21 -2.05
C ALA A 15 5.31 1.34 -0.83
N LEU A 16 4.24 1.76 -0.15
CA LEU A 16 3.60 0.99 0.90
C LEU A 16 2.32 0.34 0.37
N VAL A 17 2.14 -0.96 0.62
CA VAL A 17 0.94 -1.70 0.22
C VAL A 17 0.18 -2.18 1.45
N ALA A 18 -1.06 -1.70 1.59
CA ALA A 18 -1.96 -2.05 2.67
C ALA A 18 -3.08 -2.96 2.17
N GLY A 19 -3.51 -3.92 2.98
CA GLY A 19 -4.62 -4.79 2.64
C GLY A 19 -4.66 -5.99 3.55
N THR A 20 -5.74 -6.77 3.47
CA THR A 20 -5.84 -8.02 4.24
C THR A 20 -4.78 -9.02 3.76
N PRO A 21 -3.96 -9.60 4.65
CA PRO A 21 -3.01 -10.64 4.28
C PRO A 21 -3.70 -11.79 3.54
N GLY A 22 -3.12 -12.20 2.42
CA GLY A 22 -3.66 -13.27 1.58
C GLY A 22 -3.20 -13.15 0.12
N PRO A 23 -3.62 -14.10 -0.74
CA PRO A 23 -3.09 -14.22 -2.11
C PRO A 23 -3.25 -12.98 -2.97
N LEU A 24 -4.37 -12.24 -2.79
CA LEU A 24 -4.61 -11.01 -3.53
C LEU A 24 -3.58 -9.91 -3.18
N LEU A 25 -3.29 -9.73 -1.89
CA LEU A 25 -2.31 -8.74 -1.43
C LEU A 25 -0.90 -9.15 -1.87
N THR A 26 -0.52 -10.41 -1.63
CA THR A 26 0.80 -10.94 -2.02
C THR A 26 1.03 -10.80 -3.53
N GLY A 27 0.07 -11.22 -4.35
CA GLY A 27 0.19 -11.11 -5.80
C GLY A 27 0.17 -9.67 -6.30
N ALA A 28 -0.54 -8.74 -5.63
CA ALA A 28 -0.47 -7.32 -5.96
C ALA A 28 0.90 -6.72 -5.62
N LEU A 29 1.46 -7.10 -4.47
CA LEU A 29 2.74 -6.64 -3.95
C LEU A 29 3.90 -7.06 -4.86
N GLU A 30 3.97 -8.35 -5.23
CA GLU A 30 4.99 -8.90 -6.13
C GLU A 30 4.94 -8.23 -7.51
N ARG A 31 3.74 -8.06 -8.07
CA ARG A 31 3.58 -7.45 -9.39
C ARG A 31 3.88 -5.96 -9.38
N LEU A 32 3.50 -5.23 -8.33
CA LEU A 32 3.87 -3.83 -8.18
C LEU A 32 5.39 -3.65 -8.12
N ALA A 33 6.08 -4.47 -7.32
CA ALA A 33 7.53 -4.46 -7.23
C ALA A 33 8.19 -4.73 -8.60
N ALA A 34 7.69 -5.72 -9.34
CA ALA A 34 8.16 -6.03 -10.68
C ALA A 34 7.88 -4.90 -11.69
N THR A 35 6.70 -4.30 -11.67
CA THR A 35 6.32 -3.20 -12.57
C THR A 35 7.16 -1.94 -12.33
N LEU A 36 7.46 -1.63 -11.07
CA LEU A 36 8.29 -0.47 -10.72
C LEU A 36 9.80 -0.75 -10.82
N ASP A 37 10.20 -2.00 -11.07
CA ASP A 37 11.58 -2.48 -11.00
C ASP A 37 12.25 -2.16 -9.65
N LEU A 38 11.53 -2.47 -8.56
CA LEU A 38 11.94 -2.18 -7.19
C LEU A 38 12.05 -3.44 -6.34
N PRO A 39 12.94 -3.46 -5.33
CA PRO A 39 13.03 -4.59 -4.41
C PRO A 39 11.76 -4.69 -3.55
N LEU A 40 11.16 -5.88 -3.54
CA LEU A 40 10.15 -6.25 -2.55
C LEU A 40 10.87 -6.58 -1.23
N VAL A 41 10.62 -5.80 -0.19
CA VAL A 41 11.21 -5.95 1.14
C VAL A 41 10.16 -6.44 2.13
N PRO A 42 10.15 -7.72 2.52
CA PRO A 42 9.30 -8.20 3.61
C PRO A 42 9.65 -7.51 4.94
N LEU A 43 8.65 -7.23 5.77
CA LEU A 43 8.88 -6.66 7.10
C LEU A 43 9.30 -7.71 8.14
N ASP A 44 9.19 -9.00 7.82
CA ASP A 44 9.56 -10.09 8.71
C ASP A 44 11.04 -10.00 9.09
N GLY A 45 11.31 -9.94 10.40
CA GLY A 45 12.67 -9.82 10.92
C GLY A 45 13.24 -8.39 10.93
N LEU A 46 12.55 -7.38 10.39
CA LEU A 46 12.97 -5.98 10.50
C LEU A 46 12.44 -5.33 11.79
N ALA A 47 13.32 -4.61 12.50
CA ALA A 47 12.97 -3.90 13.71
C ALA A 47 13.64 -2.51 13.76
N GLY A 48 12.98 -1.54 14.39
CA GLY A 48 13.55 -0.25 14.81
C GLY A 48 14.54 0.39 13.83
N GLU A 49 15.84 0.16 14.05
CA GLU A 49 16.92 0.73 13.24
C GLU A 49 16.92 0.21 11.79
N ASP A 50 16.52 -1.03 11.54
CA ASP A 50 16.43 -1.58 10.18
C ASP A 50 15.36 -0.86 9.35
N LEU A 51 14.24 -0.50 9.99
CA LEU A 51 13.18 0.29 9.35
C LEU A 51 13.65 1.71 9.05
N VAL A 52 14.43 2.31 9.95
CA VAL A 52 15.04 3.63 9.71
C VAL A 52 16.04 3.55 8.55
N ARG A 53 16.89 2.52 8.49
CA ARG A 53 17.80 2.32 7.37
C ARG A 53 17.03 2.10 6.07
N LEU A 54 15.98 1.28 6.07
CA LEU A 54 15.13 1.06 4.91
C LEU A 54 14.53 2.37 4.38
N ALA A 55 14.11 3.27 5.26
CA ALA A 55 13.57 4.59 4.88
C ALA A 55 14.59 5.48 4.13
N GLU A 56 15.89 5.26 4.35
CA GLU A 56 16.97 5.99 3.66
C GLU A 56 17.31 5.42 2.28
N PHE A 57 16.89 4.20 1.95
CA PHE A 57 17.09 3.66 0.61
C PHE A 57 16.24 4.40 -0.43
N GLU A 58 16.79 4.50 -1.65
CA GLU A 58 16.14 5.21 -2.73
C GLU A 58 14.93 4.47 -3.29
N GLY A 59 14.88 3.13 -3.17
CA GLY A 59 13.81 2.31 -3.74
C GLY A 59 13.41 1.10 -2.89
N TRP A 60 12.12 0.90 -2.68
CA TRP A 60 11.53 -0.28 -2.02
C TRP A 60 10.02 -0.38 -2.21
N VAL A 61 9.51 -1.60 -2.15
CA VAL A 61 8.08 -1.91 -2.00
C VAL A 61 7.90 -2.80 -0.78
N THR A 62 6.97 -2.48 0.12
CA THR A 62 6.71 -3.28 1.32
C THR A 62 5.27 -3.18 1.81
N THR A 63 4.88 -4.02 2.76
CA THR A 63 3.55 -4.01 3.37
C THR A 63 3.40 -2.87 4.39
N ALA A 64 2.15 -2.54 4.74
CA ALA A 64 1.81 -1.50 5.73
C ALA A 64 0.98 -2.06 6.90
N ASP A 65 1.08 -3.35 7.18
CA ASP A 65 0.32 -4.05 8.23
C ASP A 65 0.84 -3.73 9.65
N ARG A 66 2.12 -3.37 9.79
CA ARG A 66 2.76 -3.04 11.06
C ARG A 66 2.77 -1.54 11.37
N TYR A 67 2.40 -1.18 12.60
CA TYR A 67 2.36 0.23 13.03
C TYR A 67 3.75 0.90 13.06
N ASP A 68 4.76 0.23 13.63
CA ASP A 68 6.13 0.75 13.72
C ASP A 68 6.76 0.96 12.34
N ALA A 69 6.59 0.01 11.43
CA ALA A 69 7.02 0.14 10.03
C ALA A 69 6.35 1.32 9.33
N ARG A 70 5.01 1.45 9.45
CA ARG A 70 4.30 2.62 8.89
C ARG A 70 4.85 3.94 9.44
N ALA A 71 5.05 4.03 10.76
CA ALA A 71 5.54 5.26 11.39
C ALA A 71 6.94 5.65 10.85
N ALA A 72 7.81 4.69 10.62
CA ALA A 72 9.17 4.92 10.10
C ALA A 72 9.22 5.20 8.59
N LEU A 73 8.42 4.47 7.79
CA LEU A 73 8.55 4.46 6.33
C LEU A 73 7.66 5.47 5.62
N LEU A 74 6.46 5.74 6.16
CA LEU A 74 5.48 6.66 5.56
C LEU A 74 6.03 8.08 5.30
N PRO A 75 6.91 8.67 6.14
CA PRO A 75 7.53 9.96 5.86
C PRO A 75 8.28 10.03 4.53
N ARG A 76 8.83 8.90 4.06
CA ARG A 76 9.61 8.78 2.82
C ARG A 76 8.85 8.09 1.68
N ALA A 77 7.69 7.51 1.96
CA ALA A 77 6.85 6.90 0.94
C ALA A 77 6.41 7.93 -0.12
N ASP A 78 6.48 7.50 -1.37
CA ASP A 78 6.04 8.24 -2.55
C ASP A 78 4.65 7.76 -3.03
N LEU A 79 4.20 6.59 -2.57
CA LEU A 79 2.93 5.97 -2.95
C LEU A 79 2.39 5.08 -1.82
N VAL A 80 1.07 5.12 -1.61
CA VAL A 80 0.34 4.12 -0.81
C VAL A 80 -0.70 3.44 -1.70
N VAL A 81 -0.65 2.11 -1.75
CA VAL A 81 -1.63 1.28 -2.46
C VAL A 81 -2.45 0.50 -1.43
N VAL A 82 -3.78 0.57 -1.52
CA VAL A 82 -4.70 -0.17 -0.66
C VAL A 82 -5.42 -1.22 -1.50
N VAL A 83 -5.21 -2.48 -1.17
CA VAL A 83 -5.79 -3.63 -1.86
C VAL A 83 -6.87 -4.26 -0.99
N LEU A 84 -8.10 -4.26 -1.50
CA LEU A 84 -9.29 -4.77 -0.82
C LEU A 84 -9.88 -5.93 -1.60
N THR A 85 -10.39 -6.95 -0.90
CA THR A 85 -11.09 -8.07 -1.56
C THR A 85 -12.52 -7.71 -1.97
N GLU A 86 -13.17 -6.80 -1.22
CA GLU A 86 -14.55 -6.37 -1.43
C GLU A 86 -14.66 -4.87 -1.11
N GLU A 87 -15.64 -4.18 -1.72
CA GLU A 87 -15.91 -2.78 -1.40
C GLU A 87 -16.37 -2.63 0.07
N PRO A 88 -15.77 -1.70 0.84
CA PRO A 88 -16.25 -1.39 2.18
C PRO A 88 -17.67 -0.82 2.13
N GLY A 89 -18.55 -1.31 3.02
CA GLY A 89 -19.84 -0.64 3.29
C GLY A 89 -21.06 -1.12 2.49
N THR A 90 -20.94 -2.10 1.58
CA THR A 90 -22.14 -2.72 0.99
C THR A 90 -22.81 -3.69 1.97
N LEU A 91 -24.14 -3.85 1.91
CA LEU A 91 -24.88 -4.81 2.75
C LEU A 91 -24.33 -6.24 2.62
N ARG A 92 -23.92 -6.63 1.40
CA ARG A 92 -23.28 -7.93 1.13
C ARG A 92 -21.92 -8.03 1.82
N SER A 93 -21.10 -6.97 1.77
CA SER A 93 -19.82 -6.89 2.46
C SER A 93 -20.01 -6.97 3.97
N LEU A 94 -21.03 -6.34 4.55
CA LEU A 94 -21.34 -6.39 5.99
C LEU A 94 -21.77 -7.80 6.45
N VAL A 95 -22.62 -8.49 5.67
CA VAL A 95 -23.06 -9.85 5.98
C VAL A 95 -21.91 -10.84 5.86
N ARG A 96 -21.14 -10.81 4.76
CA ARG A 96 -19.94 -11.66 4.62
C ARG A 96 -18.89 -11.37 5.68
N ARG A 97 -18.66 -10.09 6.00
CA ARG A 97 -17.78 -9.66 7.11
C ARG A 97 -18.22 -10.26 8.42
N THR A 98 -19.52 -10.22 8.74
CA THR A 98 -20.07 -10.80 9.96
C THR A 98 -19.87 -12.32 9.99
N VAL A 99 -20.17 -13.01 8.89
CA VAL A 99 -20.00 -14.47 8.78
C VAL A 99 -18.51 -14.88 8.87
N ARG A 100 -17.60 -14.12 8.25
CA ARG A 100 -16.15 -14.36 8.32
C ARG A 100 -15.60 -14.10 9.72
N ARG A 101 -16.05 -13.03 10.39
CA ARG A 101 -15.70 -12.74 11.79
C ARG A 101 -16.08 -13.86 12.74
N MET A 102 -17.23 -14.51 12.51
CA MET A 102 -17.66 -15.66 13.30
C MET A 102 -16.85 -16.94 13.00
N ARG A 103 -16.17 -17.01 11.86
CA ARG A 103 -15.44 -18.21 11.39
C ARG A 103 -13.92 -18.10 11.42
N SER A 104 -13.33 -16.91 11.53
CA SER A 104 -11.87 -16.77 11.43
C SER A 104 -11.32 -15.74 12.42
N GLU A 105 -10.24 -16.09 13.09
CA GLU A 105 -9.35 -15.21 13.87
C GLU A 105 -8.50 -14.27 12.98
N VAL A 106 -8.97 -13.93 11.77
CA VAL A 106 -8.18 -13.06 10.87
C VAL A 106 -8.28 -11.62 11.36
N PRO A 107 -7.15 -10.97 11.70
CA PRO A 107 -7.14 -9.58 12.15
C PRO A 107 -7.76 -8.67 11.09
N GLU A 108 -8.64 -7.77 11.53
CA GLU A 108 -9.14 -6.69 10.69
C GLU A 108 -7.99 -5.72 10.41
N VAL A 109 -7.75 -5.39 9.15
CA VAL A 109 -6.74 -4.39 8.80
C VAL A 109 -7.31 -3.02 9.10
N ASP A 110 -6.72 -2.36 10.09
CA ASP A 110 -7.03 -0.96 10.38
C ASP A 110 -6.53 -0.08 9.23
N LEU A 111 -7.48 0.52 8.51
CA LEU A 111 -7.25 1.46 7.42
C LEU A 111 -7.62 2.91 7.79
N ALA A 112 -7.98 3.19 9.05
CA ALA A 112 -8.31 4.54 9.49
C ALA A 112 -7.14 5.53 9.29
N TRP A 113 -5.90 5.03 9.43
CA TRP A 113 -4.69 5.79 9.13
C TRP A 113 -4.61 6.23 7.65
N VAL A 114 -5.17 5.46 6.71
CA VAL A 114 -5.19 5.83 5.29
C VAL A 114 -6.09 7.05 5.08
N GLU A 115 -7.25 7.09 5.76
CA GLU A 115 -8.13 8.26 5.70
C GLU A 115 -7.44 9.51 6.27
N ALA A 116 -6.63 9.34 7.33
CA ALA A 116 -5.85 10.42 7.91
C ALA A 116 -4.75 10.96 6.97
N LEU A 117 -4.31 10.20 5.95
CA LEU A 117 -3.30 10.67 4.99
C LEU A 117 -3.79 11.85 4.17
N ALA A 118 -5.07 11.90 3.82
CA ALA A 118 -5.64 13.02 3.06
C ALA A 118 -5.44 14.36 3.79
N VAL A 119 -5.42 14.34 5.12
CA VAL A 119 -5.22 15.52 5.97
C VAL A 119 -3.73 15.77 6.25
N THR A 120 -2.99 14.71 6.59
CA THR A 120 -1.60 14.83 7.08
C THR A 120 -0.55 14.87 5.97
N ARG A 121 -0.84 14.28 4.81
CA ARG A 121 0.04 14.19 3.63
C ARG A 121 -0.79 14.34 2.34
N PRO A 122 -1.42 15.49 2.09
CA PRO A 122 -2.36 15.68 0.97
C PRO A 122 -1.74 15.48 -0.41
N THR A 123 -0.41 15.57 -0.53
CA THR A 123 0.33 15.36 -1.77
C THR A 123 0.79 13.92 -1.97
N LEU A 124 0.63 13.03 -0.98
CA LEU A 124 0.99 11.62 -1.08
C LEU A 124 -0.12 10.88 -1.85
N PRO A 125 0.16 10.32 -3.03
CA PRO A 125 -0.81 9.53 -3.78
C PRO A 125 -1.26 8.31 -2.98
N VAL A 126 -2.58 8.13 -2.90
CA VAL A 126 -3.22 6.95 -2.31
C VAL A 126 -4.12 6.31 -3.37
N VAL A 127 -3.82 5.07 -3.75
CA VAL A 127 -4.58 4.31 -4.74
C VAL A 127 -5.36 3.21 -4.03
N ARG A 128 -6.68 3.11 -4.28
CA ARG A 128 -7.54 2.06 -3.71
C ARG A 128 -8.00 1.12 -4.81
N LEU A 129 -7.70 -0.16 -4.65
CA LEU A 129 -7.96 -1.22 -5.62
C LEU A 129 -8.84 -2.29 -4.97
N VAL A 130 -9.94 -2.63 -5.62
CA VAL A 130 -10.90 -3.63 -5.10
C VAL A 130 -10.94 -4.83 -6.05
N GLY A 131 -10.52 -5.98 -5.54
CA GLY A 131 -10.44 -7.22 -6.29
C GLY A 131 -9.25 -7.30 -7.24
N ALA A 132 -9.06 -8.48 -7.83
CA ALA A 132 -7.94 -8.75 -8.74
C ALA A 132 -8.00 -7.91 -10.02
N GLU A 133 -9.18 -7.76 -10.60
CA GLU A 133 -9.37 -7.02 -11.86
C GLU A 133 -8.94 -5.56 -11.75
N ALA A 134 -9.28 -4.88 -10.65
CA ALA A 134 -8.83 -3.51 -10.40
C ALA A 134 -7.32 -3.41 -10.26
N VAL A 135 -6.69 -4.40 -9.61
CA VAL A 135 -5.23 -4.48 -9.50
C VAL A 135 -4.59 -4.66 -10.88
N ASP A 136 -5.11 -5.57 -11.69
CA ASP A 136 -4.59 -5.86 -13.03
C ASP A 136 -4.70 -4.65 -13.95
N ALA A 137 -5.88 -4.01 -13.97
CA ALA A 137 -6.13 -2.82 -14.78
C ALA A 137 -5.24 -1.64 -14.37
N TRP A 138 -5.05 -1.42 -13.06
CA TRP A 138 -4.20 -0.34 -12.58
C TRP A 138 -2.72 -0.61 -12.88
N LEU A 139 -2.21 -1.82 -12.64
CA LEU A 139 -0.81 -2.18 -12.94
C LEU A 139 -0.49 -2.05 -14.43
N ALA A 140 -1.43 -2.39 -15.31
CA ALA A 140 -1.29 -2.19 -16.75
C ALA A 140 -1.23 -0.70 -17.16
N SER A 141 -1.76 0.21 -16.32
CA SER A 141 -1.72 1.65 -16.58
C SER A 141 -0.45 2.36 -16.08
N VAL A 142 0.32 1.71 -15.22
CA VAL A 142 1.58 2.23 -14.65
C VAL A 142 2.83 1.57 -15.24
N SER A 143 2.67 0.51 -16.04
CA SER A 143 3.70 -0.08 -16.90
C SER A 143 3.89 0.74 -18.17
#